data_AF-A0A0C9R362-F1
#
_entry.id   AF-A0A0C9R362-F1
#
_cell.length_a   1.000
_cell.length_b   1.000
_cell.length_c   1.000
_cell.angle_alpha   90.00
_cell.angle_beta   90.00
_cell.angle_gamma   90.00
#
_symmetry.space_group_name_H-M   'P 1'
#
loop_
_entity.id
_entity.type
_entity.pdbx_description
1 polymer ?
#
loop_
_entity_poly.entity_id
_entity_poly.type
_entity_poly.pdbx_seq_one_letter_code
_entity_poly.pdbx_strand_id
1 'polypeptide(L)'
;YILNKLGIRAFAMDSVDKYGISKIIERTLDSLKPQNKIHVSFDIDALDKAVAPSTGTAVCAGLTLREGISVVEALRDTNRVQGIDLVELNPSLGNEQDVNTTIASSLEILKSICGYKRSGNFANIKMDLFETVKN
;
A
#
# COMPACT_ATOMS: atom_id res chain seq x y z
N TYR A 1 -22.47 -5.89 -7.37
CA TYR A 1 -23.81 -6.21 -6.82
C TYR A 1 -23.77 -6.43 -5.30
N ILE A 2 -22.96 -7.35 -4.77
CA ILE A 2 -22.89 -7.63 -3.31
C ILE A 2 -22.31 -6.45 -2.50
N LEU A 3 -21.17 -5.89 -2.93
CA LEU A 3 -20.51 -4.77 -2.24
C LEU A 3 -21.48 -3.61 -1.99
N ASN A 4 -22.17 -3.17 -3.05
CA ASN A 4 -23.15 -2.09 -2.98
C ASN A 4 -24.34 -2.44 -2.09
N LYS A 5 -24.86 -3.68 -2.18
CA LYS A 5 -26.00 -4.12 -1.37
C LYS A 5 -25.70 -4.11 0.13
N LEU A 6 -24.46 -4.41 0.51
CA LEU A 6 -24.02 -4.45 1.91
C LEU A 6 -23.39 -3.13 2.37
N GLY A 7 -23.30 -2.11 1.51
CA GLY A 7 -22.63 -0.85 1.83
C GLY A 7 -21.14 -1.00 2.12
N ILE A 8 -20.49 -2.04 1.57
CA ILE A 8 -19.04 -2.25 1.73
C ILE A 8 -18.33 -1.22 0.86
N ARG A 9 -17.49 -0.40 1.49
CA ARG A 9 -16.66 0.58 0.80
C ARG A 9 -15.56 -0.15 0.04
N ALA A 10 -15.48 0.12 -1.26
CA ALA A 10 -14.44 -0.39 -2.14
C ALA A 10 -14.03 0.71 -3.13
N PHE A 11 -12.74 0.73 -3.48
CA PHE A 11 -12.19 1.63 -4.48
C PHE A 11 -11.49 0.77 -5.53
N ALA A 12 -12.02 0.79 -6.76
CA ALA A 12 -11.40 0.09 -7.88
C ALA A 12 -10.36 0.99 -8.57
N MET A 13 -9.59 0.41 -9.50
CA MET A 13 -8.52 1.13 -10.20
C MET A 13 -9.04 2.36 -10.95
N ASP A 14 -10.26 2.34 -11.51
CA ASP A 14 -10.88 3.51 -12.13
C ASP A 14 -11.03 4.72 -11.18
N SER A 15 -11.18 4.45 -9.88
CA SER A 15 -11.27 5.45 -8.83
C SER A 15 -9.88 5.96 -8.45
N VAL A 16 -8.88 5.08 -8.46
CA VAL A 16 -7.47 5.46 -8.29
C VAL A 16 -7.04 6.36 -9.44
N ASP A 17 -7.35 5.99 -10.68
CA ASP A 17 -7.06 6.79 -11.87
C ASP A 17 -7.73 8.16 -11.83
N LYS A 18 -9.00 8.19 -11.41
CA LYS A 18 -9.80 9.43 -11.39
C LYS A 18 -9.41 10.39 -10.27
N TYR A 19 -9.11 9.89 -9.08
CA TYR A 19 -8.93 10.72 -7.88
C TYR A 19 -7.50 10.74 -7.34
N GLY A 20 -6.64 9.85 -7.82
CA GLY A 20 -5.30 9.63 -7.30
C GLY A 20 -5.28 8.85 -5.99
N ILE A 21 -4.20 8.11 -5.75
CA ILE A 21 -4.05 7.26 -4.56
C ILE A 21 -4.21 8.04 -3.25
N SER A 22 -3.72 9.28 -3.18
CA SER A 22 -3.77 10.10 -1.96
C SER A 22 -5.22 10.35 -1.51
N LYS A 23 -6.13 10.61 -2.46
CA LYS A 23 -7.55 10.83 -2.13
C LYS A 23 -8.24 9.54 -1.74
N ILE A 24 -7.84 8.41 -2.32
CA ILE A 24 -8.33 7.09 -1.93
C ILE A 24 -7.91 6.74 -0.50
N ILE A 25 -6.65 7.03 -0.13
CA ILE A 25 -6.14 6.83 1.22
C ILE A 25 -6.94 7.68 2.22
N GLU A 26 -7.13 8.97 1.96
CA GLU A 26 -7.94 9.87 2.81
C GLU A 26 -9.35 9.29 3.03
N ARG A 27 -10.06 8.96 1.95
CA ARG A 27 -11.43 8.40 2.03
C ARG A 27 -11.49 7.03 2.70
N THR A 28 -10.40 6.26 2.63
CA THR A 28 -10.27 4.97 3.32
C THR A 28 -10.13 5.22 4.82
N LEU A 29 -9.26 6.12 5.24
CA LEU A 29 -9.06 6.46 6.65
C LEU A 29 -10.32 7.08 7.27
N ASP A 30 -11.03 7.95 6.55
CA ASP A 30 -12.31 8.54 6.98
C ASP A 30 -13.42 7.50 7.19
N SER A 31 -13.30 6.34 6.52
CA SER A 31 -14.25 5.23 6.68
C SER A 31 -14.08 4.47 8.00
N LEU A 32 -12.89 4.57 8.60
CA LEU A 32 -12.49 3.79 9.75
C LEU A 32 -12.73 4.60 11.03
N LYS A 33 -13.51 4.04 11.96
CA LYS A 33 -13.73 4.68 13.27
C LYS A 33 -12.39 4.83 14.01
N PRO A 34 -12.09 5.98 14.65
CA PRO A 34 -10.79 6.25 15.28
C PRO A 34 -10.29 5.15 16.23
N GLN A 35 -11.18 4.54 17.00
CA GLN A 35 -10.88 3.48 17.99
C GLN A 35 -10.62 2.09 17.40
N ASN A 36 -10.90 1.88 16.11
CA ASN A 36 -10.77 0.55 15.51
C ASN A 36 -9.30 0.22 15.27
N LYS A 37 -8.90 -0.99 15.69
CA LYS A 37 -7.67 -1.64 15.25
C LYS A 37 -7.78 -1.98 13.76
N ILE A 38 -6.65 -1.90 13.05
CA ILE A 38 -6.57 -2.16 11.62
C ILE A 38 -5.85 -3.49 11.41
N HIS A 39 -6.46 -4.38 10.63
CA HIS A 39 -5.79 -5.53 10.04
C HIS A 39 -5.61 -5.26 8.55
N VAL A 40 -4.43 -5.53 8.03
CA VAL A 40 -4.11 -5.34 6.61
C VAL A 40 -3.95 -6.70 5.96
N SER A 41 -4.87 -7.08 5.07
CA SER A 41 -4.67 -8.24 4.19
C SER A 41 -4.25 -7.69 2.84
N PHE A 42 -2.99 -7.89 2.48
CA PHE A 42 -2.39 -7.37 1.25
C PHE A 42 -2.13 -8.53 0.30
N ASP A 43 -2.93 -8.60 -0.76
CA ASP A 43 -2.65 -9.48 -1.89
C ASP A 43 -1.58 -8.84 -2.77
N ILE A 44 -0.51 -9.58 -3.08
CA ILE A 44 0.55 -9.05 -3.94
C ILE A 44 0.04 -8.79 -5.37
N ASP A 45 -1.03 -9.47 -5.79
CA ASP A 45 -1.65 -9.29 -7.11
C ASP A 45 -2.47 -7.99 -7.24
N ALA A 46 -2.67 -7.25 -6.14
CA ALA A 46 -3.20 -5.89 -6.18
C ALA A 46 -2.22 -4.90 -6.84
N LEU A 47 -0.93 -5.22 -6.85
CA LEU A 47 0.07 -4.47 -7.59
C LEU A 47 0.04 -4.85 -9.08
N ASP A 48 0.46 -3.91 -9.92
CA ASP A 48 0.58 -4.17 -11.35
C ASP A 48 1.52 -5.35 -11.64
N LYS A 49 1.12 -6.18 -12.62
CA LYS A 49 1.91 -7.33 -13.09
C LYS A 49 3.38 -6.98 -13.38
N ALA A 50 3.71 -5.76 -13.79
CA ALA A 50 5.09 -5.35 -14.05
C ALA A 50 5.98 -5.35 -12.79
N VAL A 51 5.39 -5.21 -11.59
CA VAL A 51 6.12 -5.19 -10.31
C VAL A 51 5.79 -6.38 -9.41
N ALA A 52 4.75 -7.15 -9.74
CA ALA A 52 4.38 -8.39 -9.05
C ALA A 52 3.99 -9.52 -10.03
N PRO A 53 4.89 -9.96 -10.93
CA PRO A 53 4.55 -10.97 -11.93
C PRO A 53 4.36 -12.40 -11.38
N SER A 54 4.94 -12.74 -10.22
CA SER A 54 4.98 -14.11 -9.68
C SER A 54 3.86 -14.38 -8.67
N THR A 55 2.63 -14.35 -9.17
CA THR A 55 1.39 -14.66 -8.44
C THR A 55 0.42 -15.43 -9.35
N GLY A 56 -0.51 -16.18 -8.76
CA GLY A 56 -1.47 -17.02 -9.50
C GLY A 56 -2.38 -16.23 -10.44
N THR A 57 -2.65 -14.96 -10.14
CA THR A 57 -3.64 -14.12 -10.83
C THR A 57 -3.10 -12.75 -11.21
N ALA A 58 -1.89 -12.66 -11.76
CA ALA A 58 -1.29 -11.37 -12.13
C ALA A 58 -2.13 -10.61 -13.18
N VAL A 59 -2.61 -9.41 -12.83
CA VAL A 59 -3.43 -8.53 -13.70
C VAL A 59 -2.64 -7.26 -14.09
N CYS A 60 -2.83 -6.80 -15.33
CA CYS A 60 -2.27 -5.53 -15.80
C CYS A 60 -3.12 -4.33 -15.35
N ALA A 61 -2.51 -3.15 -15.26
CA ALA A 61 -3.11 -1.92 -14.76
C ALA A 61 -3.52 -1.98 -13.27
N GLY A 62 -2.68 -2.64 -12.46
CA GLY A 62 -2.80 -2.66 -11.01
C GLY A 62 -2.14 -1.43 -10.37
N LEU A 63 -2.02 -1.44 -9.04
CA LEU A 63 -1.31 -0.38 -8.32
C LEU A 63 0.18 -0.38 -8.68
N THR A 64 0.75 0.80 -8.88
CA THR A 64 2.21 0.91 -8.89
C THR A 64 2.77 0.57 -7.51
N LEU A 65 4.03 0.12 -7.43
CA LEU A 65 4.69 -0.15 -6.15
C LEU A 65 4.69 1.10 -5.24
N ARG A 66 4.83 2.30 -5.81
CA ARG A 66 4.78 3.56 -5.04
C ARG A 66 3.42 3.81 -4.41
N GLU A 67 2.34 3.46 -5.09
CA GLU A 67 0.98 3.60 -4.58
C GLU A 67 0.71 2.59 -3.46
N GLY A 68 1.06 1.32 -3.68
CA GLY A 68 0.98 0.28 -2.64
C GLY A 68 1.75 0.66 -1.37
N ILE A 69 2.98 1.14 -1.51
CA ILE A 69 3.78 1.65 -0.39
C ILE A 69 3.07 2.82 0.32
N SER A 70 2.52 3.77 -0.44
CA SER A 70 1.85 4.95 0.14
C SER A 70 0.61 4.55 0.96
N VAL A 71 -0.13 3.52 0.51
CA VAL A 71 -1.26 2.97 1.27
C VAL A 71 -0.77 2.39 2.60
N VAL A 72 0.22 1.50 2.59
CA VAL A 72 0.66 0.85 3.84
C VAL A 72 1.39 1.80 4.80
N GLU A 73 2.11 2.80 4.28
CA GLU A 73 2.69 3.87 5.10
C GLU A 73 1.60 4.69 5.80
N ALA A 74 0.55 5.08 5.07
CA ALA A 74 -0.54 5.85 5.65
C ALA A 74 -1.35 5.05 6.70
N LEU A 75 -1.57 3.76 6.45
CA LEU A 75 -2.20 2.87 7.42
C LEU A 75 -1.35 2.71 8.68
N ARG A 76 -0.04 2.45 8.51
CA ARG A 76 0.92 2.38 9.62
C ARG A 76 0.92 3.66 10.44
N ASP A 77 0.95 4.83 9.80
CA ASP A 77 1.06 6.13 10.47
C ASP A 77 -0.15 6.45 11.36
N THR A 78 -1.25 5.70 11.24
CA THR A 78 -2.35 5.77 12.21
C THR A 78 -1.99 5.18 13.58
N ASN A 79 -0.92 4.39 13.69
CA ASN A 79 -0.56 3.58 14.87
C ASN A 79 -1.65 2.59 15.31
N ARG A 80 -2.57 2.23 14.41
CA ARG A 80 -3.69 1.30 14.70
C ARG A 80 -3.54 -0.06 14.05
N VAL A 81 -2.54 -0.26 13.19
CA VAL A 81 -2.25 -1.56 12.58
C VAL A 81 -1.82 -2.57 13.64
N GLN A 82 -2.47 -3.73 13.69
CA GLN A 82 -2.21 -4.80 14.66
C GLN A 82 -1.78 -6.12 14.02
N GLY A 83 -1.97 -6.24 12.71
CA GLY A 83 -1.62 -7.43 11.94
C GLY A 83 -1.54 -7.10 10.46
N ILE A 84 -0.66 -7.81 9.77
CA ILE A 84 -0.60 -7.82 8.31
C ILE A 84 -0.46 -9.27 7.82
N ASP A 85 -1.25 -9.61 6.81
CA ASP A 85 -1.04 -10.78 5.97
C ASP A 85 -0.56 -10.29 4.60
N LEU A 86 0.57 -10.80 4.12
CA LEU A 86 1.00 -10.63 2.73
C LEU A 86 0.83 -11.98 2.03
N VAL A 87 -0.05 -12.03 1.02
CA VAL A 87 -0.54 -13.28 0.43
C VAL A 87 -0.28 -13.36 -1.08
N GLU A 88 -0.52 -14.55 -1.64
CA GLU A 88 -0.42 -14.89 -3.08
C GLU A 88 0.97 -14.72 -3.73
N LEU A 89 2.03 -14.58 -2.95
CA LEU A 89 3.40 -14.71 -3.45
C LEU A 89 3.67 -16.17 -3.86
N ASN A 90 3.97 -16.41 -5.14
CA ASN A 90 4.26 -17.74 -5.65
C ASN A 90 5.57 -17.78 -6.45
N PRO A 91 6.71 -18.11 -5.81
CA PRO A 91 8.03 -18.18 -6.45
C PRO A 91 8.20 -19.28 -7.51
N SER A 92 7.21 -20.17 -7.65
CA SER A 92 7.23 -21.22 -8.68
C SER A 92 6.67 -20.74 -10.02
N LEU A 93 6.15 -19.51 -10.10
CA LEU A 93 5.62 -18.90 -11.32
C LEU A 93 6.58 -17.84 -11.85
N GLY A 94 6.75 -17.79 -13.18
CA GLY A 94 7.64 -16.84 -13.84
C GLY A 94 9.08 -17.32 -13.97
N ASN A 95 9.93 -16.49 -14.56
CA ASN A 95 11.37 -16.72 -14.60
C ASN A 95 12.06 -16.16 -13.34
N GLU A 96 13.36 -16.39 -13.19
CA GLU A 96 14.13 -15.92 -12.02
C GLU A 96 14.01 -14.40 -11.79
N GLN A 97 13.99 -13.60 -12.86
CA GLN A 97 13.82 -12.16 -12.76
C GLN A 97 12.43 -11.79 -12.25
N ASP A 98 11.38 -12.45 -12.73
CA ASP A 98 9.99 -12.22 -12.29
C ASP A 98 9.85 -12.51 -10.78
N VAL A 99 10.44 -13.61 -10.33
CA VAL A 99 10.42 -14.04 -8.93
C VAL A 99 11.14 -13.01 -8.06
N ASN A 100 12.35 -12.61 -8.45
CA ASN A 100 13.13 -11.60 -7.73
C ASN A 100 12.40 -10.26 -7.67
N THR A 101 11.77 -9.83 -8.76
CA THR A 101 10.95 -8.60 -8.80
C THR A 101 9.81 -8.68 -7.79
N THR A 102 9.07 -9.79 -7.77
CA THR A 102 7.90 -9.96 -6.89
C THR A 102 8.30 -10.03 -5.42
N ILE A 103 9.41 -10.72 -5.10
CA ILE A 103 9.99 -10.78 -3.75
C ILE A 103 10.44 -9.38 -3.32
N ALA A 104 11.11 -8.63 -4.20
CA ALA A 104 11.56 -7.27 -3.88
C ALA A 104 10.36 -6.36 -3.55
N SER A 105 9.32 -6.34 -4.38
CA SER A 105 8.08 -5.58 -4.13
C SER A 105 7.42 -5.98 -2.81
N SER A 106 7.34 -7.29 -2.54
CA SER A 106 6.81 -7.84 -1.29
C SER A 106 7.57 -7.35 -0.06
N LEU A 107 8.91 -7.38 -0.13
CA LEU A 107 9.76 -6.89 0.94
C LEU A 107 9.60 -5.38 1.15
N GLU A 108 9.44 -4.59 0.10
CA GLU A 108 9.21 -3.14 0.24
C GLU A 108 7.87 -2.86 0.94
N ILE A 109 6.79 -3.58 0.61
CA ILE A 109 5.50 -3.46 1.32
C ILE A 109 5.65 -3.78 2.80
N LEU A 110 6.32 -4.91 3.13
CA LEU A 110 6.54 -5.33 4.53
C LEU A 110 7.43 -4.34 5.29
N LYS A 111 8.54 -3.88 4.70
CA LYS A 111 9.41 -2.88 5.32
C LYS A 111 8.64 -1.60 5.62
N SER A 112 7.88 -1.11 4.65
CA SER A 112 7.12 0.13 4.77
C SER A 112 6.09 0.05 5.89
N ILE A 113 5.30 -1.02 5.96
CA ILE A 113 4.32 -1.14 7.05
C ILE A 113 4.98 -1.34 8.43
N CYS A 114 6.17 -1.97 8.48
CA CYS A 114 6.93 -2.22 9.70
C CYS A 114 7.80 -1.04 10.17
N GLY A 115 7.65 0.15 9.57
CA GLY A 115 8.28 1.39 10.07
C GLY A 115 9.41 1.94 9.22
N TYR A 116 9.79 1.28 8.12
CA TYR A 116 10.70 1.90 7.16
C TYR A 116 9.99 3.08 6.48
N LYS A 117 10.67 4.24 6.46
CA LYS A 117 10.16 5.44 5.80
C LYS A 117 11.02 5.77 4.59
N ARG A 118 10.39 5.99 3.44
CA ARG A 118 11.07 6.44 2.21
C ARG A 118 11.76 7.79 2.38
N SER A 119 11.29 8.63 3.30
CA SER A 119 11.98 9.87 3.69
C SER A 119 13.36 9.61 4.32
N GLY A 120 13.63 8.40 4.80
CA GLY A 120 14.70 8.11 5.73
C GLY A 120 14.20 8.23 7.18
N ASN A 121 14.90 7.55 8.09
CA ASN A 121 14.59 7.57 9.51
C ASN A 121 15.38 8.71 10.18
N PHE A 122 14.87 9.94 10.07
CA PHE A 122 15.50 11.11 10.68
C PHE A 122 15.19 11.15 12.18
N ALA A 123 15.78 10.23 12.95
CA ALA A 123 15.60 10.20 14.40
C ALA A 123 16.14 11.47 15.11
N ASN A 124 16.89 12.35 14.43
CA ASN A 124 17.60 13.48 15.06
C ASN A 124 17.69 14.77 14.23
N ILE A 125 16.88 14.98 13.18
CA ILE A 125 16.86 16.27 12.47
C ILE A 125 15.55 16.97 12.79
N LYS A 126 15.60 18.05 13.58
CA LYS A 126 14.48 18.98 13.72
C LYS A 126 14.08 19.44 12.32
N MET A 127 12.89 19.05 11.86
CA MET A 127 12.28 19.56 10.64
C MET A 127 11.76 21.00 10.87
N ASP A 128 12.67 21.94 11.17
CA ASP A 128 12.37 23.38 11.19
C ASP A 128 12.73 24.07 9.86
N LEU A 129 13.07 23.31 8.80
CA LEU A 129 13.67 23.92 7.60
C LEU A 129 12.68 24.46 6.56
N PHE A 130 11.36 24.38 6.77
CA PHE A 130 10.36 24.87 5.80
C PHE A 130 9.48 26.02 6.30
N GLU A 131 9.59 26.45 7.57
CA GLU A 131 8.87 27.65 8.06
C GLU A 131 9.66 28.95 7.85
N THR A 132 10.97 28.88 7.57
CA THR A 132 11.84 30.08 7.51
C THR A 132 11.85 30.80 6.14
N VAL A 133 11.11 30.33 5.13
CA VAL A 133 11.07 30.97 3.78
C VAL A 133 9.71 31.65 3.51
N LYS A 134 8.96 31.99 4.56
CA LYS A 134 7.72 32.77 4.47
C LYS A 134 7.78 34.13 5.18
N ASN A 135 8.93 34.79 5.17
CA ASN A 135 9.05 36.22 5.48
C ASN A 135 9.65 36.99 4.31
#